data_AF-A0A1I2IA18-F1
#
_entry.id   AF-A0A1I2IA18-F1
#
_cell.length_a   1.000
_cell.length_b   1.000
_cell.length_c   1.000
_cell.angle_alpha   90.00
_cell.angle_beta   90.00
_cell.angle_gamma   90.00
#
_symmetry.space_group_name_H-M   'P 1'
#
loop_
_entity.id
_entity.type
_entity.pdbx_description
1 polymer ?
#
loop_
_entity_poly.entity_id
_entity_poly.type
_entity_poly.pdbx_seq_one_letter_code
_entity_poly.pdbx_strand_id
1 'polypeptide(L)'
;MTDASVHLAAQPRIDTLVTEFHSGAQRLRTDFAGTAWIGDVPDPASGMMGPNYQRRVLDSQLFLPDTHWYTVDELDDAEIQIVVGLLQVPGTAQGSQGLVGAIADPGADFFEHPEHEDRVGICLTLRGRIWSNVGLSYRITVLCRPEAFIRSEPA
;
A
#
# COMPACT_ATOMS: atom_id res chain seq x y z
N MET A 1 -5.76 -18.32 -16.64
CA MET A 1 -6.20 -17.02 -16.07
C MET A 1 -4.92 -16.26 -15.80
N THR A 2 -4.81 -14.99 -16.16
CA THR A 2 -3.54 -14.25 -16.07
C THR A 2 -3.55 -13.40 -14.81
N ASP A 3 -2.43 -13.37 -14.09
CA ASP A 3 -2.26 -12.52 -12.92
C ASP A 3 -2.03 -11.07 -13.33
N ALA A 4 -2.51 -10.13 -12.52
CA ALA A 4 -2.24 -8.71 -12.71
C ALA A 4 -0.89 -8.33 -12.07
N SER A 5 -0.06 -7.61 -12.80
CA SER A 5 1.09 -6.90 -12.22
C SER A 5 0.62 -5.72 -11.37
N VAL A 6 1.40 -5.38 -10.35
CA VAL A 6 1.16 -4.22 -9.48
C VAL A 6 2.45 -3.44 -9.34
N HIS A 7 2.37 -2.12 -9.56
CA HIS A 7 3.49 -1.20 -9.43
C HIS A 7 3.16 -0.13 -8.38
N LEU A 8 3.99 -0.03 -7.35
CA LEU A 8 3.83 0.98 -6.30
C LEU A 8 4.65 2.23 -6.63
N ALA A 9 3.99 3.39 -6.59
CA ALA A 9 4.60 4.71 -6.65
C ALA A 9 4.35 5.42 -5.31
N ALA A 10 5.36 5.39 -4.44
CA ALA A 10 5.30 6.01 -3.12
C ALA A 10 5.34 7.55 -3.22
N GLN A 11 4.59 8.22 -2.35
CA GLN A 11 4.74 9.64 -2.03
C GLN A 11 5.57 9.76 -0.74
N PRO A 12 6.16 10.93 -0.46
CA PRO A 12 6.90 11.12 0.78
C PRO A 12 6.06 10.77 2.01
N ARG A 13 6.50 9.75 2.74
CA ARG A 13 6.09 9.39 4.09
C ARG A 13 6.16 10.58 5.04
N ILE A 14 5.23 10.62 6.00
CA ILE A 14 5.24 11.57 7.11
C ILE A 14 5.35 10.80 8.42
N ASP A 15 6.36 11.12 9.22
CA ASP A 15 6.56 10.59 10.56
C ASP A 15 6.27 11.68 11.59
N THR A 16 5.44 11.40 12.59
CA THR A 16 5.04 12.35 13.62
C THR A 16 4.97 11.67 14.98
N LEU A 17 5.68 12.21 15.96
CA LEU A 17 5.49 11.81 17.35
C LEU A 17 4.22 12.46 17.88
N VAL A 18 3.27 11.64 18.34
CA VAL A 18 1.99 12.09 18.90
C VAL A 18 1.87 11.62 20.35
N THR A 19 1.10 12.37 21.14
CA THR A 19 0.77 11.99 22.51
C THR A 19 -0.68 11.55 22.54
N GLU A 20 -0.93 10.32 23.00
CA GLU A 20 -2.28 9.82 23.21
C GLU A 20 -3.03 10.64 24.26
N PHE A 21 -4.26 11.02 23.94
CA PHE A 21 -5.04 11.91 24.80
C PHE A 21 -5.36 11.31 26.18
N HIS A 22 -5.70 10.03 26.24
CA HIS A 22 -6.17 9.38 27.47
C HIS A 22 -5.02 8.85 28.35
N SER A 23 -3.99 8.26 27.74
CA SER A 23 -2.90 7.61 28.45
C SER A 23 -1.70 8.54 28.68
N GLY A 24 -1.55 9.60 27.87
CA GLY A 24 -0.33 10.40 27.82
C GLY A 24 0.86 9.67 27.19
N ALA A 25 0.67 8.45 26.68
CA ALA A 25 1.72 7.68 26.04
C ALA A 25 2.18 8.37 24.75
N GLN A 26 3.47 8.28 24.45
CA GLN A 26 4.01 8.71 23.17
C GLN A 26 3.87 7.60 22.14
N ARG A 27 3.44 7.97 20.94
CA ARG A 27 3.30 7.08 19.79
C ARG A 27 4.02 7.68 18.59
N LEU A 28 4.71 6.84 17.83
CA LEU A 28 5.14 7.20 16.49
C LEU A 28 3.96 6.93 15.55
N ARG A 29 3.43 7.99 14.96
CA ARG A 29 2.50 7.92 13.84
C ARG A 29 3.28 8.05 12.54
N THR A 30 3.19 7.03 11.69
CA THR A 30 3.74 7.05 10.33
C THR A 30 2.59 7.01 9.34
N ASP A 31 2.49 8.00 8.47
CA ASP A 31 1.55 8.04 7.36
C ASP A 31 2.29 7.75 6.05
N PHE A 32 2.06 6.57 5.49
CA PHE A 32 2.45 6.19 4.15
C PHE A 32 1.36 6.60 3.16
N ALA A 33 1.76 7.07 1.98
CA ALA A 33 0.83 7.40 0.91
C ALA A 33 1.44 7.08 -0.43
N GLY A 34 0.60 6.75 -1.41
CA GLY A 34 1.08 6.52 -2.76
C GLY A 34 -0.01 6.07 -3.71
N THR A 35 0.42 5.56 -4.86
CA THR A 35 -0.45 4.95 -5.85
C THR A 35 -0.02 3.52 -6.16
N ALA A 36 -0.97 2.59 -6.22
CA ALA A 36 -0.79 1.26 -6.79
C ALA A 36 -1.39 1.22 -8.20
N TRP A 37 -0.54 1.00 -9.20
CA TRP A 37 -0.95 0.83 -10.60
C TRP A 37 -1.06 -0.65 -10.91
N ILE A 38 -2.27 -1.11 -11.21
CA ILE A 38 -2.60 -2.51 -11.44
C ILE A 38 -2.78 -2.74 -12.95
N GLY A 39 -2.04 -3.71 -13.49
CA GLY A 39 -2.04 -4.06 -14.91
C GLY A 39 -0.93 -3.36 -15.70
N ASP A 40 -1.04 -2.05 -15.88
CA ASP A 40 -0.03 -1.24 -16.59
C ASP A 40 0.30 0.01 -15.75
N VAL A 41 1.44 0.63 -15.99
CA VAL A 41 1.73 1.98 -15.48
C VAL A 41 1.16 3.04 -16.42
N PRO A 42 0.77 4.23 -15.92
CA PRO A 42 0.33 5.32 -16.78
C PRO A 42 1.41 5.74 -17.77
N ASP A 43 0.99 6.11 -18.99
CA ASP A 43 1.87 6.69 -19.98
C ASP A 43 2.43 8.03 -19.45
N PRO A 44 3.77 8.23 -19.43
CA PRO A 44 4.37 9.43 -18.83
C PRO A 44 3.96 10.76 -19.49
N ALA A 45 3.59 10.74 -20.78
CA ALA A 45 3.24 11.95 -21.51
C ALA A 45 1.78 12.38 -21.26
N SER A 46 0.85 11.43 -21.22
CA SER A 46 -0.58 11.67 -21.05
C SER A 46 -1.04 11.54 -19.59
N GLY A 47 -0.27 10.86 -18.73
CA GLY A 47 -0.68 10.48 -17.38
C GLY A 47 -1.81 9.44 -17.35
N MET A 48 -2.10 8.79 -18.49
CA MET A 48 -3.25 7.91 -18.63
C MET A 48 -2.84 6.44 -18.75
N MET A 49 -3.57 5.56 -18.07
CA MET A 49 -3.46 4.11 -18.26
C MET A 49 -4.06 3.69 -19.61
N GLY A 50 -3.46 2.66 -20.22
CA GLY A 50 -3.96 2.11 -21.48
C GLY A 50 -5.35 1.46 -21.35
N PRO A 51 -6.14 1.36 -22.44
CA PRO A 51 -7.53 0.88 -22.43
C PRO A 51 -7.65 -0.66 -22.45
N ASN A 52 -6.59 -1.38 -22.08
CA ASN A 52 -6.54 -2.83 -22.22
C ASN A 52 -7.63 -3.49 -21.34
N TYR A 53 -8.56 -4.18 -21.98
CA TYR A 53 -9.61 -4.94 -21.31
C TYR A 53 -9.22 -6.40 -21.26
N GLN A 54 -8.90 -6.89 -20.08
CA GLN A 54 -8.54 -8.28 -19.86
C GLN A 54 -8.90 -8.67 -18.44
N ARG A 55 -9.61 -9.79 -18.30
CA ARG A 55 -9.91 -10.38 -17.00
C ARG A 55 -8.63 -10.92 -16.36
N ARG A 56 -8.27 -10.39 -15.20
CA ARG A 56 -7.09 -10.80 -14.42
C ARG A 56 -7.46 -11.05 -12.96
N VAL A 57 -6.76 -12.00 -12.33
CA VAL A 57 -6.82 -12.18 -10.88
C VAL A 57 -5.78 -11.29 -10.25
N LEU A 58 -6.15 -10.66 -9.16
CA LEU A 58 -5.25 -9.87 -8.33
C LEU A 58 -5.14 -10.58 -6.98
N ASP A 59 -3.93 -11.03 -6.68
CA ASP A 59 -3.51 -11.49 -5.37
C ASP A 59 -2.08 -11.02 -5.19
N SER A 60 -1.93 -9.87 -4.55
CA SER A 60 -0.64 -9.20 -4.41
C SER A 60 -0.42 -8.78 -2.99
N GLN A 61 0.80 -9.02 -2.52
CA GLN A 61 1.30 -8.60 -1.23
C GLN A 61 2.70 -8.04 -1.46
N LEU A 62 2.87 -6.74 -1.22
CA LEU A 62 4.07 -6.01 -1.61
C LEU A 62 4.50 -5.11 -0.47
N PHE A 63 5.78 -5.17 -0.09
CA PHE A 63 6.37 -4.17 0.79
C PHE A 63 6.18 -2.77 0.21
N LEU A 64 5.86 -1.81 1.07
CA LEU A 64 5.89 -0.42 0.66
C LEU A 64 7.33 -0.03 0.29
N PRO A 65 7.55 0.69 -0.83
CA PRO A 65 8.92 1.05 -1.26
C PRO A 65 9.69 1.86 -0.23
N ASP A 66 8.95 2.62 0.57
CA ASP A 66 9.43 3.43 1.69
C ASP A 66 8.90 2.88 3.01
N THR A 67 8.79 1.56 3.20
CA THR A 67 8.48 1.01 4.53
C THR A 67 9.58 1.38 5.52
N HIS A 68 9.19 1.60 6.77
CA HIS A 68 10.13 1.48 7.90
C HIS A 68 10.30 0.01 8.27
N TRP A 69 11.39 -0.28 8.97
CA TRP A 69 11.57 -1.55 9.64
C TRP A 69 11.27 -1.40 11.12
N TYR A 70 10.62 -2.41 11.68
CA TYR A 70 10.17 -2.43 13.06
C TYR A 70 10.64 -3.69 13.77
N THR A 71 10.95 -3.57 15.05
CA THR A 71 11.31 -4.70 15.90
C THR A 71 10.04 -5.45 16.31
N VAL A 72 10.01 -6.77 16.10
CA VAL A 72 8.80 -7.58 16.35
C VAL A 72 8.31 -7.49 17.80
N ASP A 73 9.23 -7.49 18.76
CA ASP A 73 8.93 -7.54 20.20
C ASP A 73 8.21 -6.28 20.73
N GLU A 74 8.22 -5.18 19.97
CA GLU A 74 7.71 -3.86 20.39
C GLU A 74 6.40 -3.46 19.67
N LEU A 75 5.77 -4.39 18.95
CA LEU A 75 4.56 -4.16 18.15
C LEU A 75 3.26 -4.68 18.78
N ASP A 76 3.29 -5.12 20.03
CA ASP A 76 2.15 -5.73 20.75
C ASP A 76 0.90 -4.84 20.81
N ASP A 77 1.06 -3.52 20.72
CA ASP A 77 -0.03 -2.55 20.71
C ASP A 77 0.00 -1.63 19.47
N ALA A 78 0.62 -2.08 18.39
CA ALA A 78 0.63 -1.34 17.14
C ALA A 78 -0.74 -1.37 16.45
N GLU A 79 -1.15 -0.23 15.93
CA GLU A 79 -2.39 -0.08 15.15
C GLU A 79 -2.06 0.25 13.70
N ILE A 80 -2.77 -0.38 12.77
CA ILE A 80 -2.69 -0.10 11.33
C ILE A 80 -4.08 0.28 10.83
N GLN A 81 -4.15 1.40 10.12
CA GLN A 81 -5.32 1.79 9.34
C GLN A 81 -4.93 1.90 7.87
N ILE A 82 -5.74 1.32 6.99
CA ILE A 82 -5.62 1.49 5.53
C ILE A 82 -6.87 2.13 4.96
N VAL A 83 -6.66 3.05 4.02
CA VAL A 83 -7.69 3.60 3.15
C VAL A 83 -7.18 3.53 1.72
N VAL A 84 -8.04 3.06 0.81
CA VAL A 84 -7.77 3.08 -0.63
C VAL A 84 -8.85 3.85 -1.37
N GLY A 85 -8.47 4.53 -2.44
CA GLY A 85 -9.37 5.25 -3.32
C GLY A 85 -9.15 4.89 -4.78
N LEU A 86 -10.22 4.77 -5.55
CA LEU A 86 -10.12 4.66 -7.01
C LEU A 86 -9.63 6.00 -7.57
N LEU A 87 -8.42 6.01 -8.12
CA LEU A 87 -7.83 7.19 -8.74
C LEU A 87 -8.13 7.22 -10.24
N GLN A 88 -7.98 6.07 -10.91
CA GLN A 88 -8.14 5.99 -12.36
C GLN A 88 -8.69 4.63 -12.79
N VAL A 89 -9.66 4.68 -13.71
CA VAL A 89 -10.17 3.54 -14.46
C VAL A 89 -10.30 3.97 -15.92
N PRO A 90 -9.45 3.49 -16.84
CA PRO A 90 -9.52 3.89 -18.24
C PRO A 90 -10.81 3.38 -18.88
N GLY A 91 -11.33 4.16 -19.83
CA GLY A 91 -12.38 3.70 -20.72
C GLY A 91 -11.86 2.54 -21.56
N THR A 92 -12.68 1.50 -21.73
CA THR A 92 -12.27 0.29 -22.45
C THR A 92 -12.89 0.28 -23.85
N ALA A 93 -12.26 -0.43 -24.79
CA ALA A 93 -12.81 -0.60 -26.15
C ALA A 93 -14.20 -1.28 -26.18
N GLN A 94 -14.61 -1.91 -25.08
CA GLN A 94 -15.93 -2.53 -24.90
C GLN A 94 -17.01 -1.53 -24.46
N GLY A 95 -16.69 -0.24 -24.36
CA GLY A 95 -17.64 0.81 -23.95
C GLY A 95 -18.00 0.79 -22.46
N SER A 96 -17.51 -0.20 -21.70
CA SER A 96 -17.55 -0.18 -20.25
C SER A 96 -16.47 0.77 -19.73
N GLN A 97 -16.84 1.68 -18.82
CA GLN A 97 -15.86 2.15 -17.84
C GLN A 97 -15.44 0.88 -17.09
N GLY A 98 -14.15 0.61 -16.97
CA GLY A 98 -13.59 -0.62 -16.39
C GLY A 98 -13.97 -0.93 -14.92
N LEU A 99 -15.01 -0.29 -14.39
CA LEU A 99 -15.70 -0.50 -13.12
C LEU A 99 -16.29 -1.91 -12.95
N VAL A 100 -16.13 -2.81 -13.92
CA VAL A 100 -16.47 -4.22 -13.72
C VAL A 100 -15.26 -4.89 -13.08
N GLY A 101 -15.22 -4.93 -11.75
CA GLY A 101 -14.14 -5.57 -10.99
C GLY A 101 -13.66 -4.69 -9.83
N ALA A 102 -14.33 -4.79 -8.69
CA ALA A 102 -13.89 -4.12 -7.47
C ALA A 102 -12.59 -4.73 -6.94
N ILE A 103 -11.74 -3.91 -6.31
CA ILE A 103 -10.84 -4.42 -5.28
C ILE A 103 -11.73 -4.78 -4.09
N ALA A 104 -11.69 -6.05 -3.71
CA ALA A 104 -12.61 -6.57 -2.70
C ALA A 104 -12.05 -6.38 -1.29
N ASP A 105 -10.71 -6.41 -1.16
CA ASP A 105 -10.06 -6.60 0.13
C ASP A 105 -8.68 -5.92 0.14
N PRO A 106 -8.62 -4.58 0.23
CA PRO A 106 -7.38 -3.87 0.50
C PRO A 106 -6.99 -4.08 1.97
N GLY A 107 -5.77 -4.54 2.21
CA GLY A 107 -5.22 -4.76 3.54
C GLY A 107 -3.84 -4.14 3.70
N ALA A 108 -3.45 -3.85 4.94
CA ALA A 108 -2.09 -3.53 5.31
C ALA A 108 -1.76 -4.25 6.61
N ASP A 109 -0.58 -4.86 6.68
CA ASP A 109 -0.10 -5.56 7.86
C ASP A 109 1.44 -5.59 7.89
N PHE A 110 1.99 -6.01 9.03
CA PHE A 110 3.41 -6.27 9.22
C PHE A 110 3.81 -7.63 8.61
N PHE A 111 4.93 -7.67 7.91
CA PHE A 111 5.51 -8.88 7.33
C PHE A 111 7.01 -8.96 7.58
N GLU A 112 7.48 -10.18 7.83
CA GLU A 112 8.89 -10.50 8.14
C GLU A 112 9.83 -9.99 7.04
N HIS A 113 10.91 -9.35 7.46
CA HIS A 113 11.98 -8.93 6.55
C HIS A 113 12.61 -10.18 5.91
N PRO A 114 12.79 -10.23 4.58
CA PRO A 114 13.25 -11.43 3.89
C PRO A 114 14.65 -11.92 4.33
N GLU A 115 15.46 -11.03 4.88
CA GLU A 115 16.84 -11.30 5.32
C GLU A 115 17.07 -11.14 6.84
N HIS A 116 16.08 -10.67 7.61
CA HIS A 116 16.27 -10.33 9.04
C HIS A 116 15.08 -10.80 9.87
N GLU A 117 15.26 -11.87 10.65
CA GLU A 117 14.19 -12.54 11.40
C GLU A 117 13.61 -11.68 12.54
N ASP A 118 14.34 -10.66 13.00
CA ASP A 118 13.94 -9.75 14.08
C ASP A 118 13.16 -8.52 13.59
N ARG A 119 12.93 -8.40 12.27
CA ARG A 119 12.40 -7.18 11.65
C ARG A 119 11.14 -7.46 10.86
N VAL A 120 10.19 -6.53 10.91
CA VAL A 120 9.02 -6.53 10.04
C VAL A 120 8.86 -5.18 9.34
N GLY A 121 8.26 -5.20 8.16
CA GLY A 121 7.90 -4.03 7.38
C GLY A 121 6.43 -4.08 6.98
N ILE A 122 5.91 -2.96 6.48
CA ILE A 122 4.51 -2.86 6.06
C ILE A 122 4.37 -3.35 4.62
N CYS A 123 3.43 -4.29 4.41
CA CYS A 123 2.99 -4.67 3.09
C CYS A 123 1.60 -4.14 2.78
N LEU A 124 1.41 -3.68 1.54
CA LEU A 124 0.09 -3.50 0.94
C LEU A 124 -0.38 -4.84 0.36
N THR A 125 -1.54 -5.30 0.84
CA THR A 125 -2.25 -6.46 0.27
C THR A 125 -3.40 -5.97 -0.60
N LEU A 126 -3.47 -6.46 -1.84
CA LEU A 126 -4.57 -6.21 -2.77
C LEU A 126 -5.09 -7.53 -3.31
N ARG A 127 -6.39 -7.79 -3.11
CA ARG A 127 -7.06 -8.98 -3.62
C ARG A 127 -8.32 -8.65 -4.39
N GLY A 128 -8.56 -9.41 -5.47
CA GLY A 128 -9.80 -9.30 -6.23
C GLY A 128 -9.70 -9.78 -7.67
N ARG A 129 -10.61 -9.27 -8.50
CA ARG A 129 -10.66 -9.53 -9.93
C ARG A 129 -10.88 -8.23 -10.65
N ILE A 130 -10.00 -7.92 -11.59
CA ILE A 130 -10.08 -6.72 -12.42
C ILE A 130 -10.34 -7.11 -13.88
N TRP A 131 -10.97 -6.21 -14.62
CA TRP A 131 -11.22 -6.38 -16.05
C TRP A 131 -10.62 -5.25 -16.90
N SER A 132 -10.11 -4.20 -16.25
CA SER A 132 -9.31 -3.14 -16.85
C SER A 132 -8.10 -2.85 -15.96
N ASN A 133 -7.16 -2.08 -16.50
CA ASN A 133 -6.14 -1.42 -15.68
C ASN A 133 -6.80 -0.52 -14.63
N VAL A 134 -6.20 -0.40 -13.45
CA VAL A 134 -6.73 0.41 -12.33
C VAL A 134 -5.59 1.13 -11.61
N GLY A 135 -5.79 2.43 -11.33
CA GLY A 135 -4.95 3.19 -10.42
C GLY A 135 -5.65 3.38 -9.09
N LEU A 136 -4.97 3.03 -7.99
CA LEU A 136 -5.47 3.19 -6.62
C LEU A 136 -4.59 4.11 -5.82
N SER A 137 -5.16 5.16 -5.26
CA SER A 137 -4.49 5.83 -4.15
C SER A 137 -4.58 4.94 -2.91
N TYR A 138 -3.49 4.87 -2.15
CA TYR A 138 -3.47 4.26 -0.83
C TYR A 138 -2.97 5.26 0.20
N ARG A 139 -3.51 5.15 1.42
CA ARG A 139 -3.01 5.78 2.64
C ARG A 139 -2.97 4.71 3.71
N ILE A 140 -1.82 4.51 4.33
CA ILE A 140 -1.65 3.59 5.44
C ILE A 140 -1.10 4.39 6.60
N THR A 141 -1.81 4.38 7.73
CA THR A 141 -1.37 5.00 8.97
C THR A 141 -0.98 3.89 9.93
N VAL A 142 0.24 3.95 10.43
CA VAL A 142 0.75 3.07 11.49
C VAL A 142 0.94 3.89 12.75
N LEU A 143 0.43 3.41 13.87
CA LEU A 143 0.67 3.96 15.20
C LEU A 143 1.35 2.87 16.03
N CYS A 144 2.56 3.14 16.50
CA CYS A 144 3.30 2.19 17.33
C CYS A 144 4.07 2.91 18.44
N ARG A 145 4.67 2.13 19.35
CA ARG A 145 5.67 2.67 20.28
C ARG A 145 6.87 3.22 19.50
N PRO A 146 7.44 4.38 19.87
CA PRO A 146 8.65 4.89 19.23
C PRO A 146 9.83 3.92 19.26
N GLU A 147 9.90 3.07 20.28
CA GLU A 147 10.93 2.04 20.48
C GLU A 147 10.86 0.91 19.45
N ALA A 148 9.68 0.68 18.87
CA ALA A 148 9.51 -0.32 17.81
C ALA A 148 10.22 0.09 16.52
N PHE A 149 10.51 1.38 16.32
CA PHE A 149 11.10 1.87 15.08
C PHE A 149 12.61 1.63 15.04
N ILE A 150 13.05 0.89 14.02
CA ILE A 150 14.48 0.70 13.74
C ILE A 150 14.97 1.86 12.88
N ARG A 151 15.75 2.75 13.49
CA ARG A 151 16.44 3.81 12.74
C ARG A 151 17.36 3.18 11.70
N SER A 152 17.15 3.50 10.44
CA SER A 152 18.14 3.23 9.40
C SER A 152 19.43 3.99 9.76
N GLU A 153 20.56 3.29 9.87
CA GLU A 153 21.86 3.97 9.88
C GLU A 153 22.01 4.74 8.55
N PRO A 154 22.56 5.97 8.56
CA PRO A 154 22.89 6.63 7.32
C PRO A 154 23.91 5.78 6.56
N ALA A 155 23.58 5.46 5.31
CA ALA A 155 24.49 4.82 4.37
C ALA A 155 25.73 5.70 4.09
#